data_AF-A0A7Y5WXG4-F1
#
_entry.id   AF-A0A7Y5WXG4-F1
#
_cell.length_a   1.000
_cell.length_b   1.000
_cell.length_c   1.000
_cell.angle_alpha   90.00
_cell.angle_beta   90.00
_cell.angle_gamma   90.00
#
_symmetry.space_group_name_H-M   'P 1'
#
loop_
_entity.id
_entity.type
_entity.pdbx_description
1 polymer ?
#
loop_
_entity_poly.entity_id
_entity_poly.type
_entity_poly.pdbx_seq_one_letter_code
_entity_poly.pdbx_strand_id
1 'polypeptide(L)'
;DALALAALCERHAPRVERIALHVLRDPEDARDAAQESLVKLVQRVGQFRGQSQFSTWLHRLVVNTCKDVAQARWAAQRRTEPLLEDTRVASDGDPARARRVGVAARARTLSRRAAARAGDGRHAQGRVRRAVRGDLADDRPSGRNGEVLRAPRAQQPSREAVGVMETGVGSTEPVMDRAAIESVLPHRDPMLLLDEVVELVPGERVVARKTITEEDCAGHFPGNPIMPGVKMVEALAQCGAVAVLSQEENRGKLALFAGIDDVRFKRIVRPGEVLDLECVVETVRGPVGRGKVKASVDGRLAVRGTLTFAVGEDE
;
A
#
# COMPACT_ATOMS: atom_id res chain seq x y z
N ASP A 1 -30.02 18.45 4.29
CA ASP A 1 -30.84 19.16 3.28
C ASP A 1 -30.44 18.64 1.90
N ALA A 2 -31.38 18.04 1.17
CA ALA A 2 -31.12 17.44 -0.13
C ALA A 2 -30.88 18.50 -1.23
N LEU A 3 -31.53 19.67 -1.13
CA LEU A 3 -31.39 20.75 -2.11
C LEU A 3 -30.01 21.40 -2.00
N ALA A 4 -29.53 21.63 -0.77
CA ALA A 4 -28.19 22.15 -0.52
C ALA A 4 -27.09 21.20 -1.04
N LEU A 5 -27.31 19.89 -0.94
CA LEU A 5 -26.36 18.88 -1.42
C LEU A 5 -26.34 18.77 -2.94
N ALA A 6 -27.50 18.86 -3.60
CA ALA A 6 -27.60 18.91 -5.06
C ALA A 6 -26.86 20.14 -5.61
N ALA A 7 -27.12 21.32 -5.05
CA ALA A 7 -26.43 22.56 -5.43
C ALA A 7 -24.91 22.50 -5.20
N LEU A 8 -24.45 21.80 -4.17
CA LEU A 8 -23.03 21.54 -3.93
C LEU A 8 -22.43 20.67 -5.05
N CYS A 9 -23.12 19.58 -5.42
CA CYS A 9 -22.67 18.69 -6.49
C CYS A 9 -22.61 19.41 -7.83
N GLU A 10 -23.67 20.13 -8.20
CA GLU A 10 -23.74 20.91 -9.45
C GLU A 10 -22.61 21.95 -9.54
N ARG A 11 -22.35 22.67 -8.45
CA ARG A 11 -21.25 23.67 -8.39
C ARG A 11 -19.88 23.06 -8.66
N HIS A 12 -19.67 21.81 -8.23
CA HIS A 12 -18.36 21.17 -8.26
C HIS A 12 -18.17 20.17 -9.41
N ALA A 13 -19.25 19.71 -10.05
CA ALA A 13 -19.21 18.76 -11.16
C ALA A 13 -18.23 19.17 -12.29
N PRO A 14 -18.25 20.41 -12.81
CA PRO A 14 -17.33 20.81 -13.89
C PRO A 14 -15.84 20.74 -13.49
N ARG A 15 -15.54 20.94 -12.20
CA ARG A 15 -14.17 20.83 -11.67
C ARG A 15 -13.77 19.38 -11.52
N VAL A 16 -14.67 18.53 -11.04
CA VAL A 16 -14.46 17.08 -10.89
C VAL A 16 -14.17 16.46 -12.26
N GLU A 17 -14.98 16.75 -13.26
CA GLU A 17 -14.81 16.26 -14.63
C GLU A 17 -13.47 16.69 -15.23
N ARG A 18 -13.10 17.97 -15.07
CA ARG A 18 -11.82 18.48 -15.58
C ARG A 18 -10.61 17.79 -14.94
N ILE A 19 -10.66 17.54 -13.64
CA ILE A 19 -9.60 16.81 -12.93
C ILE A 19 -9.55 15.36 -13.42
N ALA A 20 -10.69 14.68 -13.52
CA ALA A 20 -10.76 13.30 -13.98
C ALA A 20 -10.21 13.15 -15.41
N LEU A 21 -10.61 14.05 -16.32
CA LEU A 21 -10.11 14.08 -17.69
C LEU A 21 -8.60 14.33 -17.75
N HIS A 22 -8.08 15.22 -16.91
CA HIS A 22 -6.65 15.49 -16.83
C HIS A 22 -5.85 14.26 -16.35
N VAL A 23 -6.38 13.53 -15.37
CA VAL A 23 -5.71 12.37 -14.77
C VAL A 23 -5.78 11.14 -15.67
N LEU A 24 -6.96 10.81 -16.18
CA LEU A 24 -7.20 9.56 -16.92
C LEU A 24 -6.89 9.67 -18.41
N ARG A 25 -7.01 10.89 -18.99
CA ARG A 25 -6.81 11.17 -20.43
C ARG A 25 -7.70 10.36 -21.38
N ASP A 26 -8.65 9.59 -20.84
CA ASP A 26 -9.68 8.87 -21.56
C ASP A 26 -11.06 9.47 -21.20
N PRO A 27 -11.86 9.92 -22.18
CA PRO A 27 -13.13 10.60 -21.90
C PRO A 27 -14.20 9.74 -21.22
N GLU A 28 -14.23 8.43 -21.51
CA GLU A 28 -15.24 7.52 -20.96
C GLU A 28 -14.89 7.18 -19.51
N ASP A 29 -13.65 6.77 -19.26
CA ASP A 29 -13.16 6.50 -17.90
C ASP A 29 -13.24 7.75 -17.01
N ALA A 30 -12.95 8.93 -17.57
CA ALA A 30 -13.06 10.19 -16.84
C ALA A 30 -14.50 10.51 -16.42
N ARG A 31 -15.48 10.21 -17.28
CA ARG A 31 -16.90 10.39 -16.96
C ARG A 31 -17.33 9.46 -15.82
N ASP A 32 -16.92 8.20 -15.88
CA ASP A 32 -17.23 7.21 -14.84
C ASP A 32 -16.59 7.60 -13.50
N ALA A 33 -15.30 7.97 -13.51
CA ALA A 33 -14.60 8.42 -12.31
C ALA A 33 -15.20 9.71 -11.72
N ALA A 34 -15.69 10.63 -12.57
CA ALA A 34 -16.34 11.85 -12.14
C ALA A 34 -17.68 11.56 -11.46
N GLN A 35 -18.51 10.70 -12.05
CA GLN A 35 -19.79 10.28 -11.47
C GLN A 35 -19.59 9.58 -10.12
N GLU A 36 -18.66 8.63 -10.05
CA GLU A 36 -18.35 7.93 -8.81
C GLU A 36 -17.80 8.87 -7.74
N SER A 37 -16.99 9.86 -8.13
CA SER A 37 -16.48 10.88 -7.20
C SER A 37 -17.58 11.76 -6.61
N LEU A 38 -18.61 12.11 -7.40
CA LEU A 38 -19.77 12.86 -6.92
C LEU A 38 -20.64 12.01 -5.96
N VAL A 39 -20.80 10.72 -6.23
CA VAL A 39 -21.47 9.79 -5.29
C VAL A 39 -20.69 9.69 -3.98
N LYS A 40 -19.37 9.49 -4.05
CA LYS A 40 -18.48 9.44 -2.88
C LYS A 40 -18.47 10.76 -2.12
N LEU A 41 -18.59 11.89 -2.82
CA LEU A 41 -18.72 13.22 -2.22
C LEU A 41 -19.97 13.27 -1.34
N VAL A 42 -21.14 12.92 -1.88
CA VAL A 42 -22.42 12.88 -1.15
C VAL A 42 -22.34 11.98 0.09
N GLN A 43 -21.73 10.80 -0.05
CA GLN A 43 -21.62 9.84 1.04
C GLN A 43 -20.68 10.30 2.16
N ARG A 44 -19.66 11.09 1.84
CA ARG A 44 -18.57 11.42 2.77
C ARG A 44 -18.55 12.88 3.20
N VAL A 45 -19.38 13.75 2.62
CA VAL A 45 -19.41 15.18 2.95
C VAL A 45 -19.67 15.43 4.43
N GLY A 46 -20.49 14.59 5.09
CA GLY A 46 -20.74 14.68 6.53
C GLY A 46 -19.52 14.36 7.41
N GLN A 47 -18.48 13.74 6.85
CA GLN A 47 -17.22 13.44 7.54
C GLN A 47 -16.19 14.56 7.39
N PHE A 48 -16.50 15.61 6.61
CA PHE A 48 -15.59 16.72 6.39
C PHE A 48 -15.46 17.58 7.66
N ARG A 49 -14.31 17.47 8.33
CA ARG A 49 -14.03 18.14 9.62
C ARG A 49 -13.52 19.58 9.50
N GLY A 50 -13.51 20.18 8.31
CA GLY A 50 -13.10 21.58 8.11
C GLY A 50 -11.61 21.91 8.29
N GLN A 51 -10.74 20.91 8.47
CA GLN A 51 -9.29 21.11 8.71
C GLN A 51 -8.50 21.54 7.46
N SER A 52 -9.12 21.50 6.28
CA SER A 52 -8.55 21.93 5.01
C SER A 52 -9.65 22.58 4.17
N GLN A 53 -9.31 23.37 3.16
CA GLN A 53 -10.31 23.87 2.22
C GLN A 53 -11.07 22.69 1.57
N PHE A 54 -12.38 22.87 1.37
CA PHE A 54 -13.23 21.85 0.77
C PHE A 54 -12.72 21.43 -0.62
N SER A 55 -12.20 22.38 -1.40
CA SER A 55 -11.55 22.15 -2.70
C SER A 55 -10.35 21.19 -2.62
N THR A 56 -9.53 21.29 -1.59
CA THR A 56 -8.37 20.41 -1.34
C THR A 56 -8.80 19.00 -0.96
N TRP A 57 -9.90 18.87 -0.21
CA TRP A 57 -10.46 17.58 0.14
C TRP A 57 -11.11 16.90 -1.08
N LEU A 58 -11.92 17.65 -1.84
CA LEU A 58 -12.54 17.18 -3.07
C LEU A 58 -11.51 16.76 -4.11
N HIS A 59 -10.43 17.53 -4.31
CA HIS A 59 -9.36 17.17 -5.23
C HIS A 59 -8.75 15.80 -4.90
N ARG A 60 -8.45 15.54 -3.62
CA ARG A 60 -7.92 14.24 -3.17
C ARG A 60 -8.92 13.11 -3.42
N LEU A 61 -10.21 13.36 -3.18
CA LEU A 61 -11.25 12.38 -3.44
C LEU A 61 -11.31 11.99 -4.92
N VAL A 62 -11.31 12.98 -5.82
CA VAL A 62 -11.36 12.74 -7.28
C VAL A 62 -10.13 12.00 -7.77
N VAL A 63 -8.93 12.43 -7.35
CA VAL A 63 -7.67 11.77 -7.75
C VAL A 63 -7.63 10.31 -7.31
N ASN A 64 -8.12 10.00 -6.10
CA ASN A 64 -8.17 8.63 -5.61
C ASN A 64 -9.15 7.78 -6.43
N THR A 65 -10.36 8.30 -6.73
CA THR A 65 -11.31 7.59 -7.60
C THR A 65 -10.72 7.35 -8.99
N CYS A 66 -9.98 8.30 -9.56
CA CYS A 66 -9.32 8.12 -10.85
C CYS A 66 -8.27 7.00 -10.78
N LYS A 67 -7.51 6.90 -9.68
CA LYS A 67 -6.56 5.80 -9.48
C LYS A 67 -7.28 4.45 -9.38
N ASP A 68 -8.41 4.38 -8.67
CA ASP A 68 -9.22 3.16 -8.56
C ASP A 68 -9.69 2.69 -9.95
N VAL A 69 -10.20 3.62 -10.78
CA VAL A 69 -10.64 3.35 -12.16
C VAL A 69 -9.48 2.91 -13.05
N ALA A 70 -8.35 3.60 -13.02
CA ALA A 70 -7.16 3.22 -13.79
C ALA A 70 -6.65 1.81 -13.42
N GLN A 71 -6.65 1.47 -12.14
CA GLN A 71 -6.29 0.14 -11.65
C GLN A 71 -7.28 -0.93 -12.11
N ALA A 72 -8.59 -0.65 -12.04
CA ALA A 72 -9.63 -1.55 -12.52
C ALA A 72 -9.50 -1.81 -14.03
N ARG A 73 -9.20 -0.77 -14.82
CA ARG A 73 -8.94 -0.88 -16.25
C ARG A 73 -7.71 -1.73 -16.56
N TRP A 74 -6.59 -1.49 -15.88
CA TRP A 74 -5.39 -2.34 -16.03
C TRP A 74 -5.67 -3.80 -15.63
N ALA A 75 -6.53 -4.04 -14.63
CA ALA A 75 -6.95 -5.39 -14.27
C ALA A 75 -7.89 -6.03 -15.31
N ALA A 76 -8.77 -5.25 -15.94
CA ALA A 76 -9.66 -5.71 -16.99
C ALA A 76 -8.89 -6.01 -18.29
N GLN A 77 -7.98 -5.12 -18.72
CA GLN A 77 -7.14 -5.30 -19.91
C GLN A 77 -6.25 -6.54 -19.83
N ARG A 78 -5.68 -6.82 -18.64
CA ARG A 78 -4.92 -8.06 -18.39
C ARG A 78 -5.77 -9.34 -18.41
N ARG A 79 -7.09 -9.25 -18.26
CA ARG A 79 -8.00 -10.40 -18.44
C ARG A 79 -8.38 -10.64 -19.89
N THR A 80 -8.27 -9.62 -20.74
CA THR A 80 -8.59 -9.68 -22.17
C THR A 80 -7.38 -9.99 -23.05
N GLU A 81 -6.18 -10.11 -22.47
CA GLU A 81 -5.03 -10.65 -23.19
C GLU A 81 -5.37 -12.08 -23.62
N PRO A 82 -5.40 -12.39 -24.93
CA PRO A 82 -5.63 -13.75 -25.37
C PRO A 82 -4.46 -14.58 -24.84
N LEU A 83 -4.75 -15.71 -24.19
CA LEU A 83 -3.77 -16.80 -24.14
C LEU A 83 -3.35 -17.00 -25.60
N LEU A 84 -2.12 -16.63 -25.95
CA LEU A 84 -1.52 -17.10 -27.19
C LEU A 84 -1.50 -18.62 -27.06
N GLU A 85 -2.47 -19.26 -27.72
CA GLU A 85 -2.47 -20.70 -27.93
C GLU A 85 -1.17 -21.02 -28.65
N ASP A 86 -0.30 -21.71 -27.92
CA ASP A 86 0.94 -22.30 -28.40
C ASP A 86 0.55 -23.31 -29.48
N THR A 87 0.31 -22.81 -30.70
CA THR A 87 0.01 -23.61 -31.88
C THR A 87 1.33 -24.15 -32.41
N ARG A 88 2.02 -24.91 -31.56
CA ARG A 88 3.03 -25.85 -32.03
C ARG A 88 2.25 -27.00 -32.65
N VAL A 89 2.19 -26.96 -33.97
CA VAL A 89 1.76 -28.05 -34.83
C VAL A 89 2.48 -29.31 -34.37
N ALA A 90 1.75 -30.21 -33.71
CA ALA A 90 2.21 -31.54 -33.40
C ALA A 90 2.18 -32.36 -34.71
N SER A 91 3.31 -32.44 -35.41
CA SER A 91 3.63 -33.65 -36.16
C SER A 91 4.16 -34.66 -35.17
N ASP A 92 3.31 -35.58 -34.73
CA ASP A 92 3.60 -37.02 -34.75
C ASP A 92 2.55 -37.78 -33.93
N GLY A 93 2.08 -38.87 -34.54
CA GLY A 93 0.91 -39.63 -34.11
C GLY A 93 1.11 -40.43 -32.83
N ASP A 94 0.32 -40.11 -31.81
CA ASP A 94 -0.05 -41.06 -30.77
C ASP A 94 -1.55 -40.90 -30.39
N PRO A 95 -2.42 -41.84 -30.81
CA PRO A 95 -3.85 -41.80 -30.49
C PRO A 95 -4.18 -42.16 -29.02
N ALA A 96 -3.22 -42.50 -28.16
CA ALA A 96 -3.48 -42.92 -26.78
C ALA A 96 -3.61 -41.77 -25.75
N ARG A 97 -3.19 -40.53 -26.08
CA ARG A 97 -3.24 -39.39 -25.14
C ARG A 97 -4.57 -38.63 -25.12
N ALA A 98 -5.43 -38.80 -26.13
CA ALA A 98 -6.68 -38.07 -26.29
C ALA A 98 -7.76 -38.38 -25.22
N ARG A 99 -7.59 -39.46 -24.43
CA ARG A 99 -8.58 -39.90 -23.43
C ARG A 99 -8.39 -39.35 -22.01
N ARG A 100 -7.35 -38.56 -21.72
CA ARG A 100 -7.13 -37.98 -20.37
C ARG A 100 -7.46 -36.48 -20.23
N VAL A 101 -7.85 -35.79 -21.30
CA VAL A 101 -8.22 -34.35 -21.23
C VAL A 101 -9.72 -34.13 -20.94
N GLY A 102 -10.51 -35.21 -20.79
CA GLY A 102 -11.97 -35.15 -20.67
C GLY A 102 -12.59 -34.91 -19.29
N VAL A 103 -11.82 -34.79 -18.19
CA VAL A 103 -12.40 -34.75 -16.83
C VAL A 103 -12.36 -33.36 -16.16
N ALA A 104 -11.52 -32.43 -16.61
CA ALA A 104 -11.44 -31.09 -16.00
C ALA A 104 -12.45 -30.05 -16.55
N ALA A 105 -13.12 -30.35 -17.67
CA ALA A 105 -14.09 -29.44 -18.29
C ALA A 105 -15.50 -29.51 -17.68
N ARG A 106 -15.85 -30.57 -16.93
CA ARG A 106 -17.20 -30.76 -16.36
C ARG A 106 -17.39 -30.20 -14.95
N ALA A 107 -16.32 -29.85 -14.23
CA ALA A 107 -16.44 -29.24 -12.89
C ALA A 107 -16.82 -27.75 -12.92
N ARG A 108 -16.65 -27.05 -14.05
CA ARG A 108 -16.85 -25.58 -14.12
C ARG A 108 -18.29 -25.14 -14.45
N THR A 109 -19.16 -26.08 -14.81
CA THR A 109 -20.58 -25.79 -15.11
C THR A 109 -21.46 -25.82 -13.85
N LEU A 110 -21.02 -26.49 -12.77
CA LEU A 110 -21.83 -26.64 -11.55
C LEU A 110 -21.73 -25.44 -10.58
N SER A 111 -20.63 -24.68 -10.55
CA SER A 111 -20.57 -23.42 -9.77
C SER A 111 -21.35 -22.26 -10.40
N ARG A 112 -21.74 -22.35 -11.68
CA ARG A 112 -22.50 -21.28 -12.35
C ARG A 112 -24.00 -21.28 -12.03
N ARG A 113 -24.55 -22.36 -11.45
CA ARG A 113 -25.97 -22.41 -11.03
C ARG A 113 -26.21 -22.03 -9.56
N ALA A 114 -25.17 -21.98 -8.72
CA ALA A 114 -25.31 -21.63 -7.30
C ALA A 114 -25.31 -20.11 -7.03
N ALA A 115 -24.67 -19.30 -7.90
CA ALA A 115 -24.60 -17.85 -7.71
C ALA A 115 -25.82 -17.06 -8.26
N ALA A 116 -26.74 -17.71 -8.98
CA ALA A 116 -27.89 -17.06 -9.61
C ALA A 116 -29.22 -17.21 -8.82
N ARG A 117 -29.18 -17.62 -7.55
CA ARG A 117 -30.40 -17.82 -6.71
C ARG A 117 -30.41 -17.08 -5.37
N ALA A 118 -29.54 -16.09 -5.15
CA ALA A 118 -29.50 -15.33 -3.90
C ALA A 118 -29.81 -13.83 -4.08
N GLY A 119 -30.82 -13.51 -4.90
CA GLY A 119 -31.23 -12.14 -5.17
C GLY A 119 -32.75 -12.00 -5.28
N ASP A 120 -33.49 -12.30 -4.22
CA ASP A 120 -34.83 -11.77 -4.04
C ASP A 120 -35.21 -11.77 -2.55
N GLY A 121 -35.83 -10.69 -2.07
CA GLY A 121 -36.18 -10.51 -0.65
C GLY A 121 -36.40 -9.05 -0.25
N ARG A 122 -37.53 -8.49 -0.67
CA ARG A 122 -38.08 -7.19 -0.22
C ARG A 122 -38.72 -7.30 1.18
N HIS A 123 -39.05 -6.12 1.74
CA HIS A 123 -39.98 -5.78 2.86
C HIS A 123 -39.33 -5.65 4.26
N ALA A 124 -39.68 -4.69 5.13
CA ALA A 124 -40.66 -3.60 5.12
C ALA A 124 -40.38 -2.56 6.23
N GLN A 125 -40.85 -1.34 5.95
CA GLN A 125 -41.37 -0.23 6.78
C GLN A 125 -41.41 -0.36 8.32
N GLY A 126 -41.09 0.75 9.01
CA GLY A 126 -41.53 0.95 10.39
C GLY A 126 -41.02 2.19 11.15
N ARG A 127 -41.79 3.29 11.05
CA ARG A 127 -42.04 4.33 12.08
C ARG A 127 -41.05 5.49 12.33
N VAL A 128 -41.52 6.62 11.80
CA VAL A 128 -41.43 8.01 12.29
C VAL A 128 -41.57 8.14 13.81
N ARG A 129 -40.67 8.91 14.45
CA ARG A 129 -41.02 9.86 15.52
C ARG A 129 -40.19 11.15 15.43
N ARG A 130 -40.90 12.23 15.71
CA ARG A 130 -40.63 13.66 15.54
C ARG A 130 -40.29 14.25 16.90
N ALA A 131 -39.30 15.14 16.98
CA ALA A 131 -39.16 16.25 17.95
C ALA A 131 -37.79 16.92 17.71
N VAL A 132 -37.57 18.23 17.76
CA VAL A 132 -38.38 19.46 17.82
C VAL A 132 -37.43 20.58 17.33
N ARG A 133 -38.02 21.68 16.88
CA ARG A 133 -37.42 22.93 16.35
C ARG A 133 -36.56 23.70 17.37
N GLY A 134 -35.74 24.58 16.83
CA GLY A 134 -35.31 25.86 17.42
C GLY A 134 -33.79 26.04 17.36
N ASP A 135 -33.22 27.16 16.97
CA ASP A 135 -33.64 28.34 16.22
C ASP A 135 -32.32 28.95 15.69
N LEU A 136 -32.42 29.62 14.55
CA LEU A 136 -31.35 30.42 13.97
C LEU A 136 -31.17 31.68 14.82
N ALA A 137 -29.94 31.95 15.26
CA ALA A 137 -29.54 33.29 15.68
C ALA A 137 -28.09 33.54 15.28
N ASP A 138 -27.95 34.64 14.56
CA ASP A 138 -26.77 35.38 14.17
C ASP A 138 -25.97 35.83 15.41
N ASP A 139 -24.63 35.72 15.37
CA ASP A 139 -23.77 36.74 15.99
C ASP A 139 -22.29 36.56 15.60
N ARG A 140 -21.72 37.61 15.02
CA ARG A 140 -20.28 37.89 15.14
C ARG A 140 -20.04 38.54 16.52
N PRO A 141 -18.83 38.43 17.09
CA PRO A 141 -18.02 39.65 17.00
C PRO A 141 -16.51 39.42 16.83
N SER A 142 -15.90 40.47 16.31
CA SER A 142 -14.48 40.79 16.28
C SER A 142 -13.90 41.12 17.66
N GLY A 143 -12.65 40.70 17.90
CA GLY A 143 -11.61 41.60 18.43
C GLY A 143 -11.16 41.48 19.90
N ARG A 144 -9.84 41.33 20.03
CA ARG A 144 -8.89 41.83 21.05
C ARG A 144 -8.50 40.95 22.25
N ASN A 145 -7.20 40.60 22.22
CA ASN A 145 -6.16 40.60 23.26
C ASN A 145 -6.58 40.60 24.74
N GLY A 146 -6.04 39.64 25.49
CA GLY A 146 -5.87 39.76 26.94
C GLY A 146 -5.52 38.46 27.64
N GLU A 147 -4.33 38.42 28.22
CA GLU A 147 -3.94 37.64 29.41
C GLU A 147 -3.55 36.16 29.30
N VAL A 148 -2.24 36.00 29.49
CA VAL A 148 -1.50 34.79 29.83
C VAL A 148 -1.87 34.38 31.26
N LEU A 149 -2.64 33.30 31.41
CA LEU A 149 -2.80 32.60 32.68
C LEU A 149 -1.99 31.30 32.67
N ARG A 150 -0.90 31.31 33.44
CA ARG A 150 -0.09 30.14 33.79
C ARG A 150 -0.94 29.14 34.58
N ALA A 151 -1.09 27.93 34.06
CA ALA A 151 -1.60 26.79 34.83
C ALA A 151 -0.48 26.18 35.70
N PRO A 152 -0.78 25.71 36.93
CA PRO A 152 0.21 25.20 37.86
C PRO A 152 0.73 23.79 37.48
N ARG A 153 2.02 23.55 37.76
CA ARG A 153 2.68 22.24 37.68
C ARG A 153 1.97 21.24 38.61
N ALA A 154 1.31 20.24 38.04
CA ALA A 154 0.92 19.04 38.76
C ALA A 154 2.14 18.12 38.92
N GLN A 155 2.47 17.83 40.17
CA GLN A 155 3.49 16.89 40.58
C GLN A 155 3.08 15.47 40.14
N GLN A 156 4.04 14.73 39.57
CA GLN A 156 3.88 13.32 39.22
C GLN A 156 3.66 12.49 40.50
N PRO A 157 2.71 11.54 40.50
CA PRO A 157 2.79 10.41 41.41
C PRO A 157 3.67 9.32 40.77
N SER A 158 4.70 8.95 41.52
CA SER A 158 5.51 7.75 41.34
C SER A 158 4.62 6.50 41.39
N ARG A 159 4.69 5.65 40.36
CA ARG A 159 4.20 4.28 40.39
C ARG A 159 5.17 3.34 39.70
N GLU A 160 5.90 2.64 40.58
CA GLU A 160 6.11 1.20 40.58
C GLU A 160 6.43 0.53 39.24
N ALA A 161 7.64 -0.03 39.20
CA ALA A 161 8.14 -0.92 38.18
C ALA A 161 7.17 -2.08 37.96
N VAL A 162 6.40 -2.00 36.87
CA VAL A 162 5.77 -3.16 36.26
C VAL A 162 6.87 -3.87 35.49
N GLY A 163 7.28 -5.04 36.00
CA GLY A 163 8.25 -5.91 35.36
C GLY A 163 7.85 -6.17 33.92
N VAL A 164 8.63 -5.60 32.99
CA VAL A 164 8.59 -6.01 31.59
C VAL A 164 9.21 -7.38 31.57
N MET A 165 8.38 -8.38 31.31
CA MET A 165 8.81 -9.74 31.03
C MET A 165 9.86 -9.67 29.93
N GLU A 166 11.09 -10.07 30.25
CA GLU A 166 12.14 -10.31 29.27
C GLU A 166 11.65 -11.39 28.32
N THR A 167 11.10 -11.00 27.17
CA THR A 167 10.97 -11.90 26.04
C THR A 167 12.40 -12.22 25.61
N GLY A 168 12.78 -13.47 25.82
CA GLY A 168 14.14 -13.97 25.70
C GLY A 168 14.88 -13.40 24.50
N VAL A 169 16.14 -13.05 24.75
CA VAL A 169 17.14 -12.73 23.74
C VAL A 169 17.20 -13.92 22.77
N GLY A 170 16.51 -13.79 21.65
CA GLY A 170 16.76 -14.61 20.46
C GLY A 170 18.22 -14.43 20.09
N SER A 171 18.86 -15.52 19.68
CA SER A 171 20.28 -15.63 19.33
C SER A 171 20.90 -14.34 18.80
N THR A 172 22.00 -13.91 19.41
CA THR A 172 22.81 -12.74 18.98
C THR A 172 23.44 -12.90 17.61
N GLU A 173 23.42 -14.11 17.04
CA GLU A 173 23.97 -14.39 15.72
C GLU A 173 22.93 -14.15 14.62
N PRO A 174 23.30 -13.48 13.52
CA PRO A 174 22.42 -13.28 12.40
C PRO A 174 22.08 -14.61 11.71
N VAL A 175 20.85 -14.72 11.21
CA VAL A 175 20.40 -15.87 10.41
C VAL A 175 21.14 -15.94 9.07
N MET A 176 21.47 -14.78 8.48
CA MET A 176 22.33 -14.70 7.30
C MET A 176 23.32 -13.55 7.46
N ASP A 177 24.59 -13.84 7.24
CA ASP A 177 25.61 -12.81 7.06
C ASP A 177 25.62 -12.28 5.61
N ARG A 178 26.50 -11.33 5.34
CA ARG A 178 26.65 -10.72 4.02
C ARG A 178 26.94 -11.74 2.91
N ALA A 179 27.79 -12.73 3.17
CA ALA A 179 28.14 -13.74 2.16
C ALA A 179 26.93 -14.63 1.83
N ALA A 180 26.15 -15.00 2.83
CA ALA A 180 24.88 -15.71 2.63
C ALA A 180 23.87 -14.85 1.86
N ILE A 181 23.77 -13.55 2.14
CA ILE A 181 22.90 -12.63 1.38
C ILE A 181 23.33 -12.56 -0.09
N GLU A 182 24.63 -12.47 -0.38
CA GLU A 182 25.16 -12.42 -1.75
C GLU A 182 24.90 -13.71 -2.55
N SER A 183 24.64 -14.83 -1.88
CA SER A 183 24.22 -16.09 -2.52
C SER A 183 22.74 -16.11 -2.90
N VAL A 184 21.92 -15.27 -2.27
CA VAL A 184 20.48 -15.14 -2.52
C VAL A 184 20.17 -13.97 -3.45
N LEU A 185 20.85 -12.85 -3.26
CA LEU A 185 20.67 -11.62 -4.03
C LEU A 185 21.79 -11.44 -5.06
N PRO A 186 21.48 -10.99 -6.29
CA PRO A 186 22.49 -10.67 -7.29
C PRO A 186 23.19 -9.32 -7.03
N HIS A 187 22.65 -8.49 -6.12
CA HIS A 187 23.20 -7.17 -5.79
C HIS A 187 24.62 -7.27 -5.24
N ARG A 188 25.49 -6.35 -5.67
CA ARG A 188 26.88 -6.21 -5.21
C ARG A 188 27.18 -4.75 -4.92
N ASP A 189 28.33 -4.47 -4.33
CA ASP A 189 28.75 -3.09 -4.09
C ASP A 189 28.77 -2.26 -5.38
N PRO A 190 28.35 -0.98 -5.32
CA PRO A 190 27.90 -0.22 -4.14
C PRO A 190 26.38 -0.26 -3.91
N MET A 191 25.67 -1.26 -4.48
CA MET A 191 24.21 -1.36 -4.46
C MET A 191 23.66 -2.53 -3.64
N LEU A 192 24.50 -3.30 -2.94
CA LEU A 192 24.06 -4.22 -1.90
C LEU A 192 23.86 -3.43 -0.59
N LEU A 193 22.61 -3.22 -0.18
CA LEU A 193 22.24 -2.35 0.94
C LEU A 193 21.75 -3.12 2.16
N LEU A 194 22.18 -4.38 2.31
CA LEU A 194 21.95 -5.22 3.48
C LEU A 194 23.30 -5.72 4.01
N ASP A 195 23.50 -5.65 5.32
CA ASP A 195 24.70 -6.20 5.96
C ASP A 195 24.42 -7.60 6.53
N GLU A 196 23.26 -7.79 7.14
CA GLU A 196 22.86 -9.04 7.78
C GLU A 196 21.32 -9.21 7.82
N VAL A 197 20.86 -10.46 7.93
CA VAL A 197 19.48 -10.84 8.19
C VAL A 197 19.41 -11.45 9.59
N VAL A 198 18.54 -10.92 10.44
CA VAL A 198 18.43 -11.32 11.85
C VAL A 198 17.19 -12.16 12.13
N GLU A 199 16.16 -12.03 11.28
CA GLU A 199 15.00 -12.92 11.28
C GLU A 199 14.62 -13.23 9.83
N LEU A 200 14.30 -14.50 9.55
CA LEU A 200 13.80 -14.93 8.25
C LEU A 200 12.77 -16.04 8.40
N VAL A 201 11.58 -15.79 7.85
CA VAL A 201 10.56 -16.79 7.55
C VAL A 201 10.33 -16.72 6.03
N PRO A 202 10.88 -17.66 5.24
CA PRO A 202 10.80 -17.63 3.79
C PRO A 202 9.36 -17.44 3.29
N GLY A 203 9.16 -16.51 2.36
CA GLY A 203 7.86 -16.17 1.80
C GLY A 203 6.95 -15.32 2.68
N GLU A 204 7.28 -15.10 3.96
CA GLU A 204 6.36 -14.46 4.92
C GLU A 204 6.94 -13.20 5.59
N ARG A 205 8.12 -13.29 6.20
CA ARG A 205 8.68 -12.21 7.03
C ARG A 205 10.20 -12.21 6.99
N VAL A 206 10.78 -11.03 7.04
CA VAL A 206 12.23 -10.84 7.14
C VAL A 206 12.54 -9.57 7.91
N VAL A 207 13.57 -9.64 8.75
CA VAL A 207 14.18 -8.50 9.43
C VAL A 207 15.67 -8.51 9.10
N ALA A 208 16.18 -7.39 8.58
CA ALA A 208 17.56 -7.22 8.19
C ALA A 208 18.13 -5.92 8.78
N ARG A 209 19.46 -5.77 8.78
CA ARG A 209 20.13 -4.54 9.21
C ARG A 209 21.02 -3.97 8.12
N LYS A 210 21.13 -2.64 8.13
CA LYS A 210 22.07 -1.87 7.31
C LYS A 210 22.68 -0.74 8.13
N THR A 211 23.98 -0.78 8.31
CA THR A 211 24.80 0.31 8.84
C THR A 211 25.02 1.33 7.75
N ILE A 212 24.66 2.58 8.02
CA ILE A 212 24.77 3.67 7.06
C ILE A 212 26.18 4.23 7.09
N THR A 213 26.89 4.15 5.97
CA THR A 213 28.26 4.66 5.85
C THR A 213 28.27 6.07 5.25
N GLU A 214 29.44 6.71 5.23
CA GLU A 214 29.61 7.97 4.49
C GLU A 214 29.41 7.76 2.98
N GLU A 215 29.83 6.61 2.44
CA GLU A 215 29.68 6.26 1.03
C GLU A 215 28.19 6.12 0.64
N ASP A 216 27.37 5.56 1.53
CA ASP A 216 25.93 5.48 1.33
C ASP A 216 25.29 6.87 1.13
N CYS A 217 25.88 7.89 1.78
CA CYS A 217 25.44 9.29 1.77
C CYS A 217 26.26 10.18 0.81
N ALA A 218 27.18 9.60 0.03
CA ALA A 218 28.07 10.37 -0.83
C ALA A 218 27.26 11.25 -1.81
N GLY A 219 27.56 12.55 -1.81
CA GLY A 219 26.86 13.54 -2.62
C GLY A 219 25.47 13.96 -2.11
N HIS A 220 24.98 13.42 -0.98
CA HIS A 220 23.67 13.74 -0.43
C HIS A 220 23.78 14.07 1.07
N PHE A 221 24.17 15.26 1.48
CA PHE A 221 24.66 16.38 0.68
C PHE A 221 26.06 16.78 1.14
N PRO A 222 26.89 17.40 0.28
CA PRO A 222 28.18 17.93 0.72
C PRO A 222 28.03 18.83 1.96
N GLY A 223 28.76 18.54 3.03
CA GLY A 223 28.69 19.25 4.32
C GLY A 223 27.47 18.92 5.21
N ASN A 224 26.52 18.12 4.74
CA ASN A 224 25.37 17.64 5.50
C ASN A 224 24.94 16.25 5.00
N PRO A 225 25.71 15.19 5.29
CA PRO A 225 25.44 13.85 4.79
C PRO A 225 24.17 13.27 5.43
N ILE A 226 23.31 12.73 4.57
CA ILE A 226 21.99 12.19 4.84
C ILE A 226 21.79 10.99 3.92
N MET A 227 21.29 9.87 4.43
CA MET A 227 20.94 8.73 3.59
C MET A 227 19.79 9.13 2.64
N PRO A 228 19.96 9.02 1.30
CA PRO A 228 18.88 9.26 0.37
C PRO A 228 17.68 8.37 0.68
N GLY A 229 16.48 8.96 0.80
CA GLY A 229 15.27 8.20 1.14
C GLY A 229 14.98 7.05 0.15
N VAL A 230 15.34 7.23 -1.12
CA VAL A 230 15.24 6.19 -2.16
C VAL A 230 16.15 4.99 -1.89
N LYS A 231 17.35 5.19 -1.34
CA LYS A 231 18.24 4.08 -0.94
C LYS A 231 17.66 3.30 0.26
N MET A 232 16.91 3.97 1.15
CA MET A 232 16.20 3.25 2.21
C MET A 232 15.05 2.39 1.66
N VAL A 233 14.35 2.88 0.63
CA VAL A 233 13.31 2.09 -0.06
C VAL A 233 13.93 0.91 -0.80
N GLU A 234 15.08 1.12 -1.45
CA GLU A 234 15.86 0.07 -2.10
C GLU A 234 16.30 -1.01 -1.11
N ALA A 235 16.86 -0.63 0.05
CA ALA A 235 17.23 -1.57 1.10
C ALA A 235 16.01 -2.38 1.59
N LEU A 236 14.83 -1.77 1.71
CA LEU A 236 13.59 -2.48 2.04
C LEU A 236 13.13 -3.42 0.91
N ALA A 237 13.38 -3.05 -0.34
CA ALA A 237 13.09 -3.91 -1.48
C ALA A 237 13.98 -5.15 -1.48
N GLN A 238 15.29 -4.97 -1.27
CA GLN A 238 16.26 -6.08 -1.12
C GLN A 238 15.91 -6.97 0.07
N CYS A 239 15.54 -6.35 1.21
CA CYS A 239 15.06 -7.08 2.38
C CYS A 239 13.88 -7.98 1.99
N GLY A 240 12.84 -7.44 1.35
CA GLY A 240 11.71 -8.24 0.85
C GLY A 240 12.10 -9.31 -0.17
N ALA A 241 13.05 -9.02 -1.05
CA ALA A 241 13.56 -9.99 -2.02
C ALA A 241 14.22 -11.19 -1.34
N VAL A 242 14.94 -11.00 -0.22
CA VAL A 242 15.48 -12.12 0.57
C VAL A 242 14.36 -13.07 1.01
N ALA A 243 13.25 -12.56 1.54
CA ALA A 243 12.12 -13.41 1.94
C ALA A 243 11.57 -14.22 0.76
N VAL A 244 11.42 -13.58 -0.41
CA VAL A 244 10.81 -14.20 -1.58
C VAL A 244 11.73 -15.23 -2.24
N LEU A 245 13.00 -14.90 -2.43
CA LEU A 245 14.00 -15.71 -3.12
C LEU A 245 14.57 -16.84 -2.26
N SER A 246 14.41 -16.77 -0.93
CA SER A 246 14.77 -17.85 -0.03
C SER A 246 13.79 -19.04 -0.07
N GLN A 247 12.64 -18.91 -0.74
CA GLN A 247 11.74 -20.04 -1.00
C GLN A 247 12.34 -20.97 -2.06
N GLU A 248 12.18 -22.29 -1.85
CA GLU A 248 12.74 -23.31 -2.74
C GLU A 248 12.33 -23.09 -4.20
N GLU A 249 11.07 -22.73 -4.44
CA GLU A 249 10.52 -22.55 -5.79
C GLU A 249 11.06 -21.29 -6.51
N ASN A 250 11.73 -20.39 -5.78
CA ASN A 250 12.25 -19.13 -6.28
C ASN A 250 13.78 -19.05 -6.26
N ARG A 251 14.47 -20.13 -5.89
CA ARG A 251 15.94 -20.16 -5.93
C ARG A 251 16.44 -19.94 -7.36
N GLY A 252 17.46 -19.09 -7.49
CA GLY A 252 18.06 -18.74 -8.78
C GLY A 252 17.23 -17.80 -9.65
N LYS A 253 16.08 -17.32 -9.16
CA LYS A 253 15.25 -16.33 -9.87
C LYS A 253 15.64 -14.90 -9.50
N LEU A 254 15.17 -13.97 -10.32
CA LEU A 254 15.32 -12.54 -10.08
C LEU A 254 14.04 -11.97 -9.46
N ALA A 255 14.19 -11.19 -8.39
CA ALA A 255 13.10 -10.41 -7.82
C ALA A 255 13.21 -8.95 -8.30
N LEU A 256 12.31 -8.55 -9.19
CA LEU A 256 12.21 -7.18 -9.69
C LEU A 256 11.19 -6.37 -8.90
N PHE A 257 11.49 -5.09 -8.77
CA PHE A 257 10.63 -4.13 -8.10
C PHE A 257 9.57 -3.58 -9.06
N ALA A 258 8.29 -3.85 -8.79
CA ALA A 258 7.18 -3.57 -9.71
C ALA A 258 6.24 -2.45 -9.26
N GLY A 259 6.33 -1.99 -8.00
CA GLY A 259 5.45 -0.93 -7.51
C GLY A 259 5.76 -0.43 -6.11
N ILE A 260 5.43 0.84 -5.88
CA ILE A 260 5.65 1.58 -4.63
C ILE A 260 4.36 2.27 -4.22
N ASP A 261 3.81 1.90 -3.07
CA ASP A 261 2.57 2.45 -2.55
C ASP A 261 2.74 3.01 -1.13
N ASP A 262 2.06 4.13 -0.85
CA ASP A 262 1.99 4.80 0.47
C ASP A 262 3.34 4.95 1.19
N VAL A 263 4.45 5.12 0.44
CA VAL A 263 5.75 5.37 1.07
C VAL A 263 5.72 6.72 1.78
N ARG A 264 6.16 6.72 3.04
CA ARG A 264 6.25 7.91 3.90
C ARG A 264 7.57 7.89 4.64
N PHE A 265 8.37 8.92 4.41
CA PHE A 265 9.57 9.22 5.17
C PHE A 265 9.19 9.99 6.44
N LYS A 266 9.76 9.61 7.57
CA LYS A 266 9.40 10.09 8.91
C LYS A 266 10.57 10.74 9.63
N ARG A 267 11.79 10.31 9.34
CA ARG A 267 13.02 10.80 9.96
C ARG A 267 14.15 10.82 8.92
N ILE A 268 15.05 11.79 9.09
CA ILE A 268 16.34 11.86 8.39
C ILE A 268 17.29 10.84 9.02
N VAL A 269 17.95 10.05 8.19
CA VAL A 269 18.93 9.03 8.57
C VAL A 269 20.33 9.47 8.14
N ARG A 270 21.36 9.20 8.95
CA ARG A 270 22.73 9.73 8.80
C ARG A 270 23.80 8.64 8.90
N PRO A 271 25.04 8.92 8.43
CA PRO A 271 26.17 8.02 8.64
C PRO A 271 26.34 7.64 10.12
N GLY A 272 26.73 6.38 10.36
CA GLY A 272 26.89 5.78 11.69
C GLY A 272 25.60 5.23 12.31
N GLU A 273 24.43 5.54 11.75
CA GLU A 273 23.17 4.97 12.21
C GLU A 273 22.93 3.57 11.62
N VAL A 274 22.20 2.72 12.35
CA VAL A 274 21.80 1.39 11.89
C VAL A 274 20.30 1.41 11.56
N LEU A 275 19.96 1.04 10.32
CA LEU A 275 18.59 0.80 9.89
C LEU A 275 18.20 -0.65 10.18
N ASP A 276 17.22 -0.83 11.06
CA ASP A 276 16.46 -2.07 11.16
C ASP A 276 15.38 -2.06 10.07
N LEU A 277 15.47 -3.00 9.14
CA LEU A 277 14.62 -3.14 7.97
C LEU A 277 13.67 -4.31 8.20
N GLU A 278 12.36 -4.13 8.01
CA GLU A 278 11.37 -5.21 8.14
C GLU A 278 10.48 -5.24 6.90
N CYS A 279 10.27 -6.44 6.36
CA CYS A 279 9.26 -6.73 5.36
C CYS A 279 8.34 -7.87 5.83
N VAL A 280 7.04 -7.67 5.71
CA VAL A 280 6.01 -8.70 5.89
C VAL A 280 5.25 -8.85 4.58
N VAL A 281 5.33 -10.04 3.98
CA VAL A 281 4.63 -10.37 2.73
C VAL A 281 3.15 -10.53 3.05
N GLU A 282 2.30 -9.77 2.35
CA GLU A 282 0.85 -9.78 2.60
C GLU A 282 0.09 -10.65 1.59
N THR A 283 0.46 -10.54 0.31
CA THR A 283 -0.25 -11.23 -0.76
C THR A 283 0.70 -11.65 -1.86
N VAL A 284 0.52 -12.87 -2.36
CA VAL A 284 1.22 -13.39 -3.54
C VAL A 284 0.18 -13.87 -4.55
N ARG A 285 0.36 -13.49 -5.82
CA ARG A 285 -0.52 -13.86 -6.94
C ARG A 285 0.34 -14.18 -8.15
N GLY A 286 0.56 -15.47 -8.39
CA GLY A 286 1.49 -15.92 -9.43
C GLY A 286 2.89 -15.36 -9.15
N PRO A 287 3.56 -14.73 -10.13
CA PRO A 287 4.90 -14.18 -9.92
C PRO A 287 4.91 -12.88 -9.11
N VAL A 288 3.75 -12.28 -8.79
CA VAL A 288 3.69 -10.96 -8.16
C VAL A 288 3.38 -11.07 -6.67
N GLY A 289 4.26 -10.54 -5.84
CA GLY A 289 4.11 -10.41 -4.39
C GLY A 289 3.93 -8.96 -3.95
N ARG A 290 3.27 -8.73 -2.81
CA ARG A 290 3.16 -7.42 -2.16
C ARG A 290 3.52 -7.55 -0.69
N GLY A 291 4.37 -6.66 -0.19
CA GLY A 291 4.84 -6.68 1.19
C GLY A 291 4.74 -5.31 1.86
N LYS A 292 4.27 -5.29 3.11
CA LYS A 292 4.37 -4.11 3.98
C LYS A 292 5.79 -3.99 4.48
N VAL A 293 6.34 -2.79 4.36
CA VAL A 293 7.72 -2.51 4.74
C VAL A 293 7.81 -1.36 5.73
N LYS A 294 8.78 -1.44 6.62
CA LYS A 294 9.17 -0.34 7.50
C LYS A 294 10.65 -0.42 7.79
N ALA A 295 11.28 0.73 8.00
CA ALA A 295 12.62 0.82 8.56
C ALA A 295 12.61 1.72 9.79
N SER A 296 13.41 1.38 10.80
CA SER A 296 13.60 2.17 12.02
C SER A 296 15.07 2.32 12.38
N VAL A 297 15.38 3.35 13.14
CA VAL A 297 16.69 3.55 13.79
C VAL A 297 16.40 3.74 15.28
N ASP A 298 16.99 2.92 16.15
CA ASP A 298 16.74 2.89 17.59
C ASP A 298 15.24 2.78 17.93
N GLY A 299 14.52 1.90 17.21
CA GLY A 299 13.08 1.70 17.35
C GLY A 299 12.20 2.87 16.85
N ARG A 300 12.79 3.98 16.37
CA ARG A 300 12.04 5.12 15.82
C ARG A 300 11.85 4.95 14.32
N LEU A 301 10.60 4.99 13.87
CA LEU A 301 10.23 4.83 12.47
C LEU A 301 10.90 5.88 11.57
N ALA A 302 11.66 5.43 10.57
CA ALA A 302 12.34 6.24 9.57
C ALA A 302 11.60 6.28 8.22
N VAL A 303 11.12 5.12 7.76
CA VAL A 303 10.31 4.99 6.54
C VAL A 303 9.30 3.85 6.70
N ARG A 304 8.14 3.98 6.07
CA ARG A 304 7.18 2.87 5.89
C ARG A 304 6.54 2.95 4.52
N GLY A 305 5.99 1.84 4.05
CA GLY A 305 5.17 1.79 2.84
C GLY A 305 4.75 0.38 2.50
N THR A 306 4.37 0.19 1.24
CA THR A 306 4.09 -1.12 0.67
C THR A 306 4.79 -1.26 -0.67
N LEU A 307 5.45 -2.39 -0.84
CA LEU A 307 6.26 -2.70 -2.01
C LEU A 307 5.62 -3.85 -2.79
N THR A 308 5.71 -3.79 -4.12
CA THR A 308 5.29 -4.86 -5.01
C THR A 308 6.50 -5.43 -5.71
N PHE A 309 6.63 -6.75 -5.67
CA PHE A 309 7.72 -7.53 -6.24
C PHE A 309 7.18 -8.41 -7.36
N ALA A 310 7.95 -8.58 -8.43
CA ALA A 310 7.69 -9.55 -9.48
C ALA A 310 8.89 -10.50 -9.57
N VAL A 311 8.63 -11.80 -9.45
CA VAL A 311 9.65 -12.84 -9.58
C VAL A 311 9.64 -13.37 -11.01
N GLY A 312 10.79 -13.34 -11.66
CA GLY A 312 10.98 -13.85 -13.02
C GLY A 312 12.24 -14.68 -13.14
N GLU A 313 12.41 -15.35 -14.27
CA GLU A 313 13.68 -15.99 -14.63
C GLU A 313 14.77 -14.92 -14.78
N ASP A 314 16.02 -15.29 -14.50
CA ASP A 314 17.21 -14.49 -14.80
C ASP A 314 17.54 -14.71 -16.29
N GLU A 315 17.17 -13.78 -17.17
CA GLU A 315 17.40 -13.86 -18.63
C GLU A 315 18.85 -13.55 -19.02
#